data_AF-A0A351KWV1-F1
#
_entry.id   AF-A0A351KWV1-F1
#
_cell.length_a   1.000
_cell.length_b   1.000
_cell.length_c   1.000
_cell.angle_alpha   90.00
_cell.angle_beta   90.00
_cell.angle_gamma   90.00
#
_symmetry.space_group_name_H-M   'P 1'
#
loop_
_entity.id
_entity.type
_entity.pdbx_description
1 polymer ?
#
loop_
_entity_poly.entity_id
_entity_poly.type
_entity_poly.pdbx_seq_one_letter_code
_entity_poly.pdbx_strand_id
1 'polypeptide(L)'
;MFELPRIRRAGSTPEGKLLKYVLDHPSGAIATDVVIRAVSAFWMPLALKAAGISEERLKEAVLVAVGELESQALLLKRLCGIEMLYPPVPTVSPAVAMGESSFLPVEEVSLKRSHSKLKSHCSKRILFDN
;
A
#
# COMPACT_ATOMS: atom_id res chain seq x y z
N MET A 1 7.79 13.44 19.06
CA MET A 1 8.47 13.50 17.75
C MET A 1 8.77 12.07 17.36
N PHE A 2 8.43 11.66 16.13
CA PHE A 2 8.71 10.32 15.62
C PHE A 2 9.73 10.43 14.50
N GLU A 3 10.69 9.52 14.46
CA GLU A 3 11.73 9.47 13.43
C GLU A 3 11.89 8.05 12.90
N LEU A 4 12.22 7.93 11.61
CA LEU A 4 12.59 6.65 11.02
C LEU A 4 14.06 6.36 11.30
N PRO A 5 14.43 5.10 11.59
CA PRO A 5 15.82 4.70 11.68
C PRO A 5 16.58 4.99 10.38
N ARG A 6 17.89 5.25 10.48
CA ARG A 6 18.74 5.47 9.31
C ARG A 6 18.81 4.22 8.43
N ILE A 7 18.41 4.34 7.17
CA ILE A 7 18.51 3.26 6.18
C ILE A 7 19.80 3.42 5.37
N ARG A 8 20.59 2.35 5.26
CA ARG A 8 21.77 2.27 4.39
C ARG A 8 21.67 1.02 3.51
N ARG A 9 22.01 1.16 2.23
CA ARG A 9 22.06 0.07 1.25
C ARG A 9 23.32 0.20 0.42
N ALA A 10 23.89 -0.93 -0.01
CA ALA A 10 25.04 -0.94 -0.89
C ALA A 10 24.63 -0.43 -2.28
N GLY A 11 25.40 0.47 -2.87
CA GLY A 11 25.04 1.11 -4.15
C GLY A 11 24.91 0.15 -5.34
N SER A 12 25.45 -1.05 -5.24
CA SER A 12 25.29 -2.13 -6.23
C SER A 12 23.90 -2.78 -6.20
N THR A 13 23.21 -2.73 -5.06
CA THR A 13 21.87 -3.33 -4.89
C THR A 13 20.78 -2.46 -5.56
N PRO A 14 19.67 -3.06 -5.98
CA PRO A 14 18.51 -2.30 -6.48
C PRO A 14 18.06 -1.20 -5.52
N GLU A 15 17.99 -1.49 -4.22
CA GLU A 15 17.60 -0.53 -3.19
C GLU A 15 18.65 0.57 -3.03
N GLY A 16 19.94 0.25 -3.19
CA GLY A 16 21.01 1.25 -3.20
C GLY A 16 20.92 2.20 -4.39
N LYS A 17 20.59 1.68 -5.58
CA LYS A 17 20.35 2.50 -6.78
C LYS A 17 19.10 3.37 -6.62
N LEU A 18 18.04 2.84 -6.03
CA LEU A 18 16.83 3.58 -5.67
C LEU A 18 17.17 4.75 -4.74
N LEU A 19 17.87 4.49 -3.63
CA LEU A 19 18.23 5.55 -2.68
C LEU A 19 19.09 6.62 -3.33
N LYS A 20 20.07 6.23 -4.18
CA LYS A 20 20.86 7.18 -4.94
C LYS A 20 19.98 8.04 -5.86
N TYR A 21 19.09 7.43 -6.63
CA TYR A 21 18.19 8.16 -7.53
C TYR A 21 17.28 9.14 -6.79
N VAL A 22 16.76 8.75 -5.62
CA VAL A 22 15.91 9.63 -4.78
C VAL A 22 16.71 10.78 -4.18
N LEU A 23 17.98 10.56 -3.80
CA LEU A 23 18.87 11.63 -3.32
C LEU A 23 19.23 12.61 -4.43
N ASP A 24 19.41 12.12 -5.65
CA ASP A 24 19.77 12.89 -6.84
C ASP A 24 18.53 13.15 -7.74
N HIS A 25 17.35 13.37 -7.13
CA HIS A 25 16.08 13.38 -7.87
C HIS A 25 16.07 14.44 -9.00
N PRO A 26 15.68 14.10 -10.26
CA PRO A 26 15.81 15.00 -11.41
C PRO A 26 15.05 16.32 -11.31
N SER A 27 14.01 16.39 -10.48
CA SER A 27 13.24 17.61 -10.25
C SER A 27 13.91 18.58 -9.27
N GLY A 28 15.03 18.21 -8.65
CA GLY A 28 15.66 18.96 -7.56
C GLY A 28 14.88 18.94 -6.25
N ALA A 29 13.85 18.08 -6.13
CA ALA A 29 13.07 17.96 -4.90
C ALA A 29 13.90 17.34 -3.78
N ILE A 30 13.62 17.75 -2.54
CA ILE A 30 14.29 17.22 -1.35
C ILE A 30 13.92 15.73 -1.21
N ALA A 31 14.93 14.88 -1.04
CA ALA A 31 14.77 13.42 -0.97
C ALA A 31 13.73 12.99 0.07
N THR A 32 13.70 13.64 1.23
CA THR A 32 12.74 13.37 2.30
C THR A 32 11.30 13.60 1.84
N ASP A 33 11.03 14.67 1.09
CA ASP A 33 9.67 14.97 0.60
C ASP A 33 9.24 13.95 -0.46
N VAL A 34 10.17 13.53 -1.32
CA VAL A 34 9.93 12.47 -2.31
C VAL A 34 9.56 11.15 -1.60
N VAL A 35 10.32 10.76 -0.57
CA VAL A 35 10.05 9.54 0.20
C VAL A 35 8.72 9.65 0.95
N ILE A 36 8.46 10.77 1.63
CA ILE A 36 7.22 10.98 2.36
C ILE A 36 6.03 10.91 1.43
N ARG A 37 6.08 11.54 0.24
CA ARG A 37 5.02 11.46 -0.76
C ARG A 37 4.74 10.01 -1.17
N ALA A 38 5.78 9.24 -1.49
CA ALA A 38 5.65 7.86 -1.93
C ALA A 38 5.06 6.95 -0.84
N VAL A 39 5.56 7.06 0.39
CA VAL A 39 5.08 6.24 1.52
C VAL A 39 3.67 6.64 1.93
N SER A 40 3.36 7.95 1.94
CA SER A 40 2.05 8.47 2.34
C SER A 40 0.94 8.04 1.39
N ALA A 41 1.23 7.90 0.09
CA ALA A 41 0.25 7.48 -0.92
C ALA A 41 -0.45 6.17 -0.53
N PHE A 42 0.24 5.23 0.13
CA PHE A 42 -0.36 3.97 0.58
C PHE A 42 -0.67 3.94 2.08
N TRP A 43 0.24 4.42 2.92
CA TRP A 43 0.14 4.21 4.37
C TRP A 43 -0.71 5.25 5.10
N MET A 44 -0.91 6.44 4.52
CA MET A 44 -1.66 7.52 5.20
C MET A 44 -3.11 7.12 5.54
N PRO A 45 -3.93 6.56 4.62
CA PRO A 45 -5.28 6.16 4.97
C PRO A 45 -5.33 5.09 6.06
N LEU A 46 -4.37 4.17 6.06
CA LEU A 46 -4.26 3.11 7.07
C LEU A 46 -3.88 3.68 8.45
N ALA A 47 -2.97 4.65 8.47
CA ALA A 47 -2.60 5.36 9.68
C ALA A 47 -3.78 6.16 10.27
N LEU A 48 -4.54 6.88 9.42
CA LEU A 48 -5.73 7.62 9.85
C LEU A 48 -6.83 6.69 10.36
N LYS A 49 -7.04 5.54 9.72
CA LYS A 49 -7.97 4.50 10.20
C LYS A 49 -7.56 4.00 11.60
N ALA A 50 -6.28 3.69 11.80
CA ALA A 50 -5.78 3.23 13.10
C ALA A 50 -5.89 4.31 14.19
N ALA A 51 -5.79 5.58 13.82
CA ALA A 51 -5.96 6.73 14.71
C ALA A 51 -7.44 7.03 15.08
N GLY A 52 -8.41 6.31 14.51
CA GLY A 52 -9.83 6.49 14.81
C GLY A 52 -10.43 7.77 14.21
N ILE A 53 -9.90 8.23 13.08
CA ILE A 53 -10.46 9.36 12.32
C ILE A 53 -11.87 9.04 11.81
N SER A 54 -12.72 10.07 11.63
CA SER A 54 -14.10 9.89 11.17
C SER A 54 -14.17 9.20 9.81
N GLU A 55 -15.27 8.51 9.55
CA GLU A 55 -15.47 7.75 8.32
C GLU A 55 -15.43 8.64 7.08
N GLU A 56 -15.99 9.84 7.15
CA GLU A 56 -16.00 10.82 6.04
C GLU A 56 -14.57 11.24 5.68
N ARG A 57 -13.77 11.61 6.68
CA ARG A 57 -12.36 11.99 6.50
C ARG A 57 -11.51 10.83 6.01
N LEU A 58 -11.82 9.61 6.47
CA LEU A 58 -11.15 8.42 5.99
C LEU A 58 -11.47 8.15 4.52
N LYS A 59 -12.73 8.30 4.08
CA LYS A 59 -13.13 8.17 2.67
C LYS A 59 -12.41 9.19 1.78
N GLU A 60 -12.34 10.46 2.22
CA GLU A 60 -11.57 11.49 1.52
C GLU A 60 -10.09 11.08 1.38
N ALA A 61 -9.46 10.64 2.47
CA ALA A 61 -8.06 10.22 2.45
C ALA A 61 -7.81 9.01 1.53
N VAL A 62 -8.73 8.04 1.50
CA VAL A 62 -8.66 6.88 0.60
C VAL A 62 -8.77 7.31 -0.86
N LEU A 63 -9.71 8.20 -1.20
CA LEU A 63 -9.86 8.69 -2.58
C LEU A 63 -8.59 9.41 -3.07
N VAL A 64 -8.00 10.26 -2.23
CA VAL A 64 -6.74 10.94 -2.54
C VAL A 64 -5.59 9.94 -2.74
N ALA A 65 -5.48 8.96 -1.84
CA ALA A 65 -4.46 7.91 -1.92
C ALA A 65 -4.58 7.08 -3.20
N VAL A 66 -5.80 6.65 -3.56
CA VAL A 66 -6.05 5.90 -4.81
C VAL A 66 -5.64 6.72 -6.03
N GLY A 67 -6.07 7.98 -6.12
CA GLY A 67 -5.72 8.84 -7.25
C GLY A 67 -4.21 9.05 -7.39
N GLU A 68 -3.49 9.22 -6.28
CA GLU A 68 -2.02 9.34 -6.29
C GLU A 68 -1.35 8.03 -6.74
N LEU A 69 -1.80 6.87 -6.25
CA LEU A 69 -1.26 5.56 -6.64
C LEU A 69 -1.52 5.25 -8.12
N GLU A 70 -2.71 5.56 -8.63
CA GLU A 70 -3.06 5.40 -10.04
C GLU A 70 -2.19 6.31 -10.93
N SER A 71 -1.99 7.56 -10.51
CA SER A 71 -1.10 8.51 -11.18
C SER A 71 0.36 8.01 -11.23
N GLN A 72 0.87 7.50 -10.10
CA GLN A 72 2.21 6.92 -10.02
C GLN A 72 2.35 5.67 -10.92
N ALA A 73 1.34 4.79 -10.93
CA ALA A 73 1.32 3.62 -11.80
C ALA A 73 1.32 4.01 -13.28
N LEU A 74 0.52 5.02 -13.67
CA LEU A 74 0.49 5.53 -15.04
C LEU A 74 1.81 6.16 -15.45
N LEU A 75 2.43 6.94 -14.56
CA LEU A 75 3.75 7.52 -14.80
C LEU A 75 4.80 6.44 -15.04
N LEU A 76 4.86 5.40 -14.21
CA LEU A 76 5.76 4.27 -14.38
C LEU A 76 5.51 3.55 -15.71
N LYS A 77 4.24 3.32 -16.06
CA LYS A 77 3.89 2.71 -17.35
C LYS A 77 4.46 3.47 -18.54
N ARG A 78 4.35 4.81 -18.52
CA ARG A 78 4.86 5.70 -19.57
C ARG A 78 6.37 5.73 -19.60
N LEU A 79 7.01 5.98 -18.46
CA LEU A 79 8.46 6.13 -18.38
C LEU A 79 9.20 4.81 -18.64
N CYS A 80 8.59 3.68 -18.33
CA CYS A 80 9.16 2.35 -18.59
C CYS A 80 8.68 1.74 -19.92
N GLY A 81 7.87 2.44 -20.72
CA GLY A 81 7.44 1.99 -22.05
C GLY A 81 6.54 0.75 -22.04
N ILE A 82 5.79 0.51 -20.96
CA ILE A 82 4.90 -0.67 -20.80
C ILE A 82 3.41 -0.29 -20.85
N GLU A 83 3.08 0.95 -21.23
CA GLU A 83 1.70 1.47 -21.27
C GLU A 83 0.75 0.59 -22.10
N MET A 84 1.25 -0.04 -23.16
CA MET A 84 0.47 -0.90 -24.06
C MET A 84 0.42 -2.38 -23.64
N LEU A 85 1.16 -2.79 -22.60
CA LEU A 85 1.25 -4.20 -22.18
C LEU A 85 0.11 -4.63 -21.25
N TYR A 86 -0.65 -3.68 -20.71
CA TYR A 86 -1.78 -3.96 -19.82
C TYR A 86 -2.97 -3.10 -20.24
N PRO A 87 -4.12 -3.69 -20.62
CA PRO A 87 -5.33 -2.91 -20.82
C PRO A 87 -5.65 -2.11 -19.55
N PRO A 88 -6.32 -0.95 -19.67
CA PRO A 88 -6.74 -0.19 -18.50
C PRO A 88 -7.55 -1.13 -17.58
N VAL A 89 -7.17 -1.18 -16.30
CA VAL A 89 -7.97 -1.87 -15.29
C VAL A 89 -9.35 -1.22 -15.36
N PRO A 90 -10.44 -1.99 -15.54
CA PRO A 90 -11.76 -1.42 -15.64
C PRO A 90 -12.02 -0.59 -14.39
N THR A 91 -12.08 0.73 -14.58
CA THR A 91 -12.55 1.67 -13.57
C THR A 91 -14.02 1.32 -13.35
N VAL A 92 -14.33 0.56 -12.30
CA VAL A 92 -15.71 0.39 -11.85
C VAL A 92 -16.17 1.75 -11.32
N SER A 93 -16.65 2.59 -12.23
CA SER A 93 -17.46 3.75 -11.88
C SER A 93 -18.66 3.24 -11.09
N PRO A 94 -19.00 3.82 -9.93
CA PRO A 94 -20.22 3.49 -9.20
C PRO A 94 -21.40 4.11 -9.96
N ALA A 95 -21.80 3.49 -11.07
CA ALA A 95 -23.06 3.77 -11.72
C ALA A 95 -24.16 3.08 -10.90
N VAL A 96 -24.79 3.88 -10.04
CA VAL A 96 -26.18 3.82 -9.59
C VAL A 96 -26.89 2.47 -9.86
N ALA A 97 -26.81 1.53 -8.92
CA ALA A 97 -27.74 0.40 -8.86
C ALA A 97 -29.03 0.85 -8.16
N MET A 98 -29.86 1.60 -8.88
CA MET A 98 -31.27 1.79 -8.54
C MET A 98 -32.08 0.75 -9.32
N GLY A 99 -32.64 -0.22 -8.59
CA GLY A 99 -33.76 -1.05 -9.02
C GLY A 99 -33.42 -2.20 -9.99
N GLU A 100 -33.34 -3.42 -9.48
CA GLU A 100 -34.51 -4.31 -9.47
C GLU A 100 -34.22 -5.57 -8.65
N SER A 101 -35.21 -5.91 -7.84
CA SER A 101 -35.29 -7.11 -7.02
C SER A 101 -35.18 -8.37 -7.89
N SER A 102 -34.19 -9.20 -7.60
CA SER A 102 -34.43 -10.65 -7.56
C SER A 102 -33.49 -11.29 -6.54
N PHE A 103 -34.10 -11.73 -5.44
CA PHE A 103 -33.56 -12.70 -4.52
C PHE A 103 -33.06 -13.93 -5.29
N LEU A 104 -31.84 -14.37 -5.01
CA LEU A 104 -31.49 -15.80 -4.99
C LEU A 104 -30.74 -16.09 -3.69
N PRO A 105 -31.05 -17.22 -3.02
CA PRO A 105 -30.56 -17.51 -1.68
C PRO A 105 -29.08 -17.86 -1.72
N VAL A 106 -28.28 -17.16 -0.91
CA VAL A 106 -26.93 -17.61 -0.57
C VAL A 106 -27.09 -18.79 0.37
N GLU A 107 -26.84 -20.00 -0.12
CA GLU A 107 -26.60 -21.15 0.77
C GLU A 107 -25.41 -20.83 1.66
N GLU A 108 -25.63 -20.85 2.97
CA GLU A 108 -24.57 -20.79 3.98
C GLU A 108 -23.65 -22.01 3.81
N VAL A 109 -22.48 -21.80 3.19
CA VAL A 109 -21.37 -22.75 3.34
C VAL A 109 -20.83 -22.60 4.76
N SER A 110 -21.35 -23.45 5.64
CA SER A 110 -20.87 -23.69 6.99
C SER A 110 -19.45 -24.27 6.94
N LEU A 111 -18.44 -23.40 6.93
CA LEU A 111 -17.04 -23.82 7.01
C LEU A 111 -16.71 -24.19 8.45
N LYS A 112 -16.92 -25.48 8.77
CA LYS A 112 -16.60 -26.11 10.04
C LYS A 112 -15.16 -25.78 10.46
N ARG A 113 -15.06 -24.98 11.51
CA ARG A 113 -13.85 -24.66 12.26
C ARG A 113 -13.30 -25.95 12.89
N SER A 114 -12.40 -26.64 12.19
CA SER A 114 -11.67 -27.77 12.74
C SER A 114 -10.55 -27.27 13.66
N HIS A 115 -10.83 -27.31 14.95
CA HIS A 115 -9.81 -27.20 15.99
C HIS A 115 -8.84 -28.37 15.86
N SER A 116 -7.67 -28.14 15.28
CA SER A 116 -6.52 -29.02 15.47
C SER A 116 -5.49 -28.34 16.38
N LYS A 117 -5.39 -28.89 17.60
CA LYS A 117 -4.30 -28.62 18.54
C LYS A 117 -2.97 -28.97 17.88
N LEU A 118 -2.10 -27.99 17.67
CA LEU A 118 -0.67 -28.25 17.44
C LEU A 118 0.18 -27.35 18.35
N LYS A 119 0.49 -27.98 19.49
CA LYS A 119 1.64 -27.85 20.39
C LYS A 119 2.59 -26.66 20.17
N SER A 120 2.59 -25.77 21.15
CA SER A 120 3.76 -25.30 21.90
C SER A 120 5.13 -25.74 21.35
N HIS A 121 5.87 -24.79 20.80
CA HIS A 121 7.28 -24.62 21.14
C HIS A 121 7.66 -23.13 21.15
N CYS A 122 7.71 -22.58 22.37
CA CYS A 122 8.47 -21.41 22.72
C CYS A 122 9.95 -21.72 22.47
N SER A 123 10.63 -20.97 21.61
CA SER A 123 12.09 -20.96 21.58
C SER A 123 12.56 -19.53 21.74
N LYS A 124 12.81 -19.18 23.01
CA LYS A 124 13.65 -18.05 23.39
C LYS A 124 15.04 -18.29 22.79
N ARG A 125 15.55 -17.33 22.03
CA ARG A 125 17.00 -17.09 22.00
C ARG A 125 17.25 -15.59 21.88
N ILE A 126 17.22 -14.98 23.06
CA ILE A 126 18.09 -13.85 23.40
C ILE A 126 19.52 -14.42 23.36
N LEU A 127 20.42 -13.78 22.63
CA LEU A 127 21.85 -13.74 22.95
C LEU A 127 22.37 -12.37 22.46
N PHE A 128 22.54 -11.47 23.43
CA PHE A 128 23.59 -10.47 23.42
C PHE A 128 24.92 -11.21 23.49
N ASP A 129 25.94 -10.75 22.76
CA ASP A 129 27.30 -10.61 23.29
C ASP A 129 28.19 -9.79 22.34
N ASN A 130 28.80 -8.76 22.95
CA ASN A 130 30.00 -7.97 22.64
C ASN A 130 30.19 -7.31 21.27
#